data_AF-A0A1I4V0U1-F1
#
_entry.id   AF-A0A1I4V0U1-F1
#
_cell.length_a   1.000
_cell.length_b   1.000
_cell.length_c   1.000
_cell.angle_alpha   90.00
_cell.angle_beta   90.00
_cell.angle_gamma   90.00
#
_symmetry.space_group_name_H-M   'P 1'
#
loop_
_entity.id
_entity.type
_entity.pdbx_description
1 polymer ?
#
loop_
_entity_poly.entity_id
_entity_poly.type
_entity_poly.pdbx_seq_one_letter_code
_entity_poly.pdbx_strand_id
1 'polypeptide(L)'
;MTILSEGARHYVLILLPRLLKDVERIGLPEIIRTSGFSEQEVTTLYFRFVSIARVLPADPERITTEIWEHLVYCVQVMTGMVNAASLDDLIAARERAVRKYLPHARKSLEEEFEELRHEGTVDFRLAGLLRQEESPEHSRDLCMEAIRREREERFESVRTLDTRALDAHQAFIVESAKAFVIREMAAAPDDFDILDLVIRLLDLLRMVLILEARSKPGESPVSADVSVERIVLGLGNVLYKHELGLEAVS
;
A
#
# COMPACT_ATOMS: atom_id res chain seq x y z
N MET A 1 17.74 12.10 17.24
CA MET A 1 16.33 12.52 17.31
C MET A 1 15.88 12.86 15.91
N THR A 2 15.08 12.00 15.29
CA THR A 2 14.54 12.23 13.95
C THR A 2 13.21 12.93 14.11
N ILE A 3 13.17 14.20 13.71
CA ILE A 3 11.92 14.95 13.56
C ILE A 3 11.10 14.20 12.52
N LEU A 4 9.91 13.71 12.90
CA LEU A 4 9.02 13.05 11.95
C LEU A 4 8.70 14.01 10.80
N SER A 5 8.79 13.51 9.57
CA SER A 5 8.29 14.17 8.38
C SER A 5 6.80 14.45 8.53
N GLU A 6 6.33 15.49 7.85
CA GLU A 6 4.91 15.84 7.86
C GLU A 6 4.05 14.65 7.37
N GLY A 7 4.48 13.98 6.32
CA GLY A 7 3.82 12.79 5.78
C GLY A 7 3.69 11.64 6.79
N ALA A 8 4.73 11.36 7.57
CA ALA A 8 4.68 10.36 8.62
C ALA A 8 3.68 10.73 9.73
N ARG A 9 3.57 12.02 10.08
CA ARG A 9 2.57 12.49 11.06
C ARG A 9 1.14 12.30 10.55
N HIS A 10 0.86 12.66 9.29
CA HIS A 10 -0.44 12.40 8.67
C HIS A 10 -0.74 10.90 8.62
N TYR A 11 0.25 10.07 8.30
CA TYR A 11 0.09 8.62 8.26
C TYR A 11 -0.23 8.00 9.62
N VAL A 12 0.46 8.42 10.70
CA VAL A 12 0.18 7.95 12.06
C VAL A 12 -1.28 8.21 12.46
N LEU A 13 -1.83 9.39 12.12
CA LEU A 13 -3.21 9.76 12.46
C LEU A 13 -4.26 8.92 11.72
N ILE A 14 -3.97 8.41 10.51
CA ILE A 14 -4.85 7.48 9.80
C ILE A 14 -4.64 6.04 10.29
N LEU A 15 -3.40 5.67 10.65
CA LEU A 15 -3.06 4.32 11.10
C LEU A 15 -3.64 3.99 12.47
N LEU A 16 -3.65 4.94 13.40
CA LEU A 16 -4.21 4.81 14.76
C LEU A 16 -5.63 4.21 14.81
N PRO A 17 -6.64 4.83 14.19
CA PRO A 17 -8.01 4.30 14.22
C PRO A 17 -8.13 2.95 13.50
N ARG A 18 -7.29 2.69 12.49
CA ARG A 18 -7.27 1.40 11.80
C ARG A 18 -6.76 0.28 12.71
N LEU A 19 -5.64 0.50 13.42
CA LEU A 19 -5.07 -0.47 14.34
C LEU A 19 -6.07 -0.84 15.45
N LEU A 20 -6.85 0.13 15.94
CA LEU A 20 -7.95 -0.13 16.87
C LEU A 20 -9.01 -1.07 16.26
N LYS A 21 -9.50 -0.77 15.05
CA LYS A 21 -10.46 -1.65 14.35
C LYS A 21 -9.89 -3.05 14.11
N ASP A 22 -8.59 -3.17 13.82
CA ASP A 22 -7.94 -4.47 13.61
C ASP A 22 -7.85 -5.27 14.90
N VAL A 23 -7.54 -4.63 16.02
CA VAL A 23 -7.55 -5.26 17.34
C VAL A 23 -8.95 -5.71 17.75
N GLU A 24 -9.97 -4.88 17.50
CA GLU A 24 -11.37 -5.24 17.75
C GLU A 24 -11.82 -6.43 16.88
N ARG A 25 -11.36 -6.48 15.62
CA ARG A 25 -11.68 -7.56 14.68
C ARG A 25 -11.01 -8.88 15.04
N ILE A 26 -9.73 -8.85 15.40
CA ILE A 26 -8.97 -10.04 15.82
C ILE A 26 -9.45 -10.52 17.20
N GLY A 27 -9.77 -9.57 18.08
CA GLY A 27 -10.15 -9.82 19.46
C GLY A 27 -8.94 -9.86 20.40
N LEU A 28 -9.06 -9.21 21.56
CA LEU A 28 -8.02 -9.18 22.60
C LEU A 28 -7.56 -10.59 23.04
N PRO A 29 -8.43 -11.61 23.21
CA PRO A 29 -7.98 -12.94 23.61
C PRO A 29 -6.99 -13.58 22.62
N GLU A 30 -7.22 -13.39 21.33
CA GLU A 30 -6.36 -13.94 20.27
C GLU A 30 -5.00 -13.24 20.25
N ILE A 31 -5.00 -11.92 20.45
CA ILE A 31 -3.76 -11.12 20.55
C ILE A 31 -2.96 -11.51 21.78
N ILE A 32 -3.59 -11.70 22.94
CA ILE A 32 -2.90 -12.14 24.16
C ILE A 32 -2.22 -13.50 23.93
N ARG A 33 -2.90 -14.42 23.22
CA ARG A 33 -2.36 -15.75 22.93
C ARG A 33 -1.12 -15.73 22.03
N THR A 34 -1.06 -14.80 21.07
CA THR A 34 -0.08 -14.81 19.98
C THR A 34 1.04 -13.78 20.15
N SER A 35 0.81 -12.69 20.88
CA SER A 35 1.74 -11.55 20.96
C SER A 35 2.87 -11.70 21.97
N GLY A 36 2.81 -12.66 22.89
CA GLY A 36 3.81 -12.87 23.95
C GLY A 36 3.73 -11.87 25.11
N PHE A 37 2.77 -10.94 25.11
CA PHE A 37 2.49 -10.03 26.22
C PHE A 37 1.51 -10.65 27.22
N SER A 38 1.58 -10.22 28.47
CA SER A 38 0.57 -10.57 29.48
C SER A 38 -0.77 -9.89 29.20
N GLU A 39 -1.86 -10.49 29.68
CA GLU A 39 -3.21 -9.93 29.57
C GLU A 39 -3.27 -8.49 30.11
N GLN A 40 -2.65 -8.23 31.27
CA GLN A 40 -2.63 -6.89 31.86
C GLN A 40 -1.92 -5.86 30.97
N GLU A 41 -0.81 -6.25 30.32
CA GLU A 41 -0.08 -5.38 29.40
C GLU A 41 -0.91 -5.07 28.16
N VAL A 42 -1.49 -6.09 27.52
CA VAL A 42 -2.34 -5.93 26.32
C VAL A 42 -3.54 -5.04 26.62
N THR A 43 -4.26 -5.30 27.71
CA THR A 43 -5.43 -4.50 28.11
C THR A 43 -5.04 -3.05 28.44
N THR A 44 -3.94 -2.84 29.16
CA THR A 44 -3.46 -1.49 29.50
C THR A 44 -3.05 -0.72 28.25
N LEU A 45 -2.32 -1.35 27.33
CA LEU A 45 -1.91 -0.75 26.06
C LEU A 45 -3.13 -0.39 25.21
N TYR A 46 -4.08 -1.31 25.06
CA TYR A 46 -5.31 -1.08 24.31
C TYR A 46 -6.09 0.13 24.86
N PHE A 47 -6.34 0.19 26.17
CA PHE A 47 -7.09 1.31 26.75
C PHE A 47 -6.33 2.63 26.65
N ARG A 48 -5.00 2.64 26.85
CA ARG A 48 -4.19 3.84 26.61
C ARG A 48 -4.30 4.32 25.18
N PHE A 49 -4.25 3.40 24.22
CA PHE A 49 -4.37 3.69 22.79
C PHE A 49 -5.73 4.28 22.43
N VAL A 50 -6.83 3.69 22.95
CA VAL A 50 -8.19 4.22 22.80
C VAL A 50 -8.31 5.62 23.41
N SER A 51 -7.78 5.81 24.62
CA SER A 51 -7.84 7.11 25.31
C SER A 51 -7.11 8.19 24.53
N ILE A 52 -5.91 7.90 24.02
CA ILE A 52 -5.12 8.83 23.23
C ILE A 52 -5.84 9.15 21.91
N ALA A 53 -6.28 8.12 21.16
CA ALA A 53 -6.95 8.31 19.87
C ALA A 53 -8.21 9.21 19.95
N ARG A 54 -8.89 9.25 21.10
CA ARG A 54 -10.07 10.10 21.32
C ARG A 54 -9.76 11.57 21.57
N VAL A 55 -8.56 11.90 22.03
CA VAL A 55 -8.18 13.27 22.43
C VAL A 55 -7.20 13.93 21.48
N LEU A 56 -6.72 13.20 20.48
CA LEU A 56 -5.78 13.75 19.50
C LEU A 56 -6.43 14.84 18.64
N PRO A 57 -5.77 15.99 18.48
CA PRO A 57 -6.13 16.95 17.45
C PRO A 57 -6.07 16.32 16.06
N ALA A 58 -7.01 16.69 15.19
CA ALA A 58 -6.95 16.33 13.78
C ALA A 58 -5.79 17.04 13.05
N ASP A 59 -5.38 18.22 13.52
CA ASP A 59 -4.28 18.98 12.93
C ASP A 59 -2.93 18.51 13.52
N PRO A 60 -2.00 17.95 12.71
CA PRO A 60 -0.71 17.46 13.19
C PRO A 60 0.16 18.52 13.86
N GLU A 61 0.02 19.79 13.47
CA GLU A 61 0.84 20.89 14.02
C GLU A 61 0.52 21.20 15.48
N ARG A 62 -0.66 20.78 15.95
CA ARG A 62 -1.12 21.02 17.33
C ARG A 62 -0.64 19.96 18.32
N ILE A 63 0.02 18.90 17.84
CA ILE A 63 0.53 17.82 18.66
C ILE A 63 1.99 18.11 19.03
N THR A 64 2.30 18.12 20.33
CA THR A 64 3.66 18.38 20.81
C THR A 64 4.59 17.21 20.52
N THR A 65 5.89 17.47 20.47
CA THR A 65 6.92 16.45 20.16
C THR A 65 6.90 15.28 21.13
N GLU A 66 6.65 15.51 22.43
CA GLU A 66 6.59 14.44 23.44
C GLU A 66 5.41 13.50 23.18
N ILE A 67 4.28 14.04 22.73
CA ILE A 67 3.11 13.23 22.36
C ILE A 67 3.44 12.42 21.11
N TRP A 68 4.12 12.99 20.11
CA TRP A 68 4.53 12.26 18.91
C TRP A 68 5.42 11.06 19.21
N GLU A 69 6.42 11.21 20.08
CA GLU A 69 7.28 10.09 20.48
C GLU A 69 6.47 8.96 21.11
N HIS A 70 5.51 9.32 21.97
CA HIS A 70 4.63 8.35 22.59
C HIS A 70 3.69 7.66 21.57
N LEU A 71 3.16 8.43 20.61
CA LEU A 71 2.31 7.89 19.54
C LEU A 71 3.06 6.90 18.65
N VAL A 72 4.29 7.22 18.25
CA VAL A 72 5.11 6.32 17.43
C VAL A 72 5.36 5.02 18.18
N TYR A 73 5.77 5.10 19.45
CA TYR A 73 5.95 3.91 20.27
C TYR A 73 4.68 3.06 20.36
N CYS A 74 3.54 3.70 20.61
CA CYS A 74 2.25 3.02 20.65
C CYS A 74 1.89 2.34 19.32
N VAL A 75 2.10 3.02 18.19
CA VAL A 75 1.86 2.46 16.86
C VAL A 75 2.77 1.29 16.56
N GLN A 76 4.06 1.36 16.94
CA GLN A 76 5.02 0.25 16.78
C GLN A 76 4.56 -0.99 17.55
N VAL A 77 4.22 -0.83 18.83
CA VAL A 77 3.79 -1.94 19.69
C VAL A 77 2.48 -2.54 19.17
N MET A 78 1.49 -1.71 18.83
CA MET A 78 0.19 -2.17 18.33
C MET A 78 0.30 -2.86 16.98
N THR A 79 1.13 -2.34 16.06
CA THR A 79 1.42 -2.98 14.78
C THR A 79 2.08 -4.35 14.99
N GLY A 80 3.04 -4.45 15.90
CA GLY A 80 3.69 -5.72 16.25
C GLY A 80 2.69 -6.75 16.76
N MET A 81 1.79 -6.34 17.67
CA MET A 81 0.74 -7.21 18.21
C MET A 81 -0.24 -7.70 17.14
N VAL A 82 -0.70 -6.82 16.25
CA VAL A 82 -1.60 -7.16 15.15
C VAL A 82 -0.91 -8.11 14.15
N ASN A 83 0.34 -7.83 13.79
CA ASN A 83 1.11 -8.66 12.85
C ASN A 83 1.38 -10.07 13.41
N ALA A 84 1.72 -10.19 14.70
CA ALA A 84 1.90 -11.48 15.36
C ALA A 84 0.63 -12.35 15.29
N ALA A 85 -0.54 -11.73 15.42
CA ALA A 85 -1.83 -12.40 15.36
C ALA A 85 -2.33 -12.67 13.92
N SER A 86 -1.66 -12.14 12.88
CA SER A 86 -2.13 -12.20 11.48
C SER A 86 -1.08 -12.73 10.48
N LEU A 87 0.02 -13.30 10.98
CA LEU A 87 1.17 -13.73 10.17
C LEU A 87 0.79 -14.76 9.08
N ASP A 88 -0.04 -15.74 9.42
CA ASP A 88 -0.42 -16.82 8.50
C ASP A 88 -1.33 -16.32 7.35
N ASP A 89 -2.19 -15.34 7.63
CA ASP A 89 -3.09 -14.74 6.64
C ASP A 89 -2.32 -13.93 5.57
N LEU A 90 -1.23 -13.27 5.97
CA LEU A 90 -0.37 -12.50 5.07
C LEU A 90 0.38 -13.40 4.07
N ILE A 91 0.89 -14.54 4.56
CA ILE A 91 1.58 -15.53 3.71
C ILE A 91 0.60 -16.10 2.67
N ALA A 92 -0.59 -16.52 3.12
CA ALA A 92 -1.62 -17.06 2.24
C ALA A 92 -2.16 -16.02 1.22
N ALA A 93 -2.20 -14.74 1.57
CA ALA A 93 -2.59 -13.67 0.65
C ALA A 93 -1.52 -13.44 -0.44
N ARG A 94 -0.24 -13.44 -0.07
CA ARG A 94 0.88 -13.31 -1.02
C ARG A 94 0.87 -14.42 -2.05
N GLU A 95 0.74 -15.68 -1.63
CA GLU A 95 0.73 -16.83 -2.54
C GLU A 95 -0.43 -16.78 -3.54
N ARG A 96 -1.62 -16.37 -3.08
CA ARG A 96 -2.79 -16.20 -3.95
C ARG A 96 -2.60 -15.09 -4.97
N ALA A 97 -1.96 -13.97 -4.59
CA ALA A 97 -1.69 -12.86 -5.50
C ALA A 97 -0.74 -13.26 -6.64
N VAL A 98 0.35 -13.96 -6.32
CA VAL A 98 1.34 -14.43 -7.32
C VAL A 98 0.69 -15.38 -8.34
N ARG A 99 -0.09 -16.36 -7.86
CA ARG A 99 -0.78 -17.33 -8.73
C ARG A 99 -1.77 -16.66 -9.69
N LYS A 100 -2.38 -15.53 -9.27
CA LYS A 100 -3.39 -14.82 -10.06
C LYS A 100 -2.77 -13.89 -11.12
N TYR A 101 -1.58 -13.34 -10.89
CA TYR A 101 -0.97 -12.34 -11.77
C TYR A 101 -0.27 -12.95 -13.00
N LEU A 102 0.38 -14.11 -12.85
CA LEU A 102 1.18 -14.73 -13.93
C LEU A 102 0.44 -14.90 -15.28
N PRO A 103 -0.80 -15.43 -15.32
CA PRO A 103 -1.53 -15.55 -16.58
C PRO A 103 -1.89 -14.21 -17.23
N HIS A 104 -2.10 -13.16 -16.42
CA HIS A 104 -2.43 -11.82 -16.91
C HIS A 104 -1.22 -11.15 -17.55
N ALA A 105 -0.04 -11.25 -16.94
CA ALA A 105 1.20 -10.65 -17.45
C ALA A 105 1.53 -11.18 -18.86
N ARG A 106 1.39 -12.50 -19.06
CA ARG A 106 1.64 -13.14 -20.36
C ARG A 106 0.67 -12.65 -21.43
N LYS A 107 -0.63 -12.65 -21.13
CA LYS A 107 -1.66 -12.24 -22.06
C LYS A 107 -1.50 -10.77 -22.48
N SER A 108 -1.17 -9.89 -21.54
CA SER A 108 -0.94 -8.46 -21.81
C SER A 108 0.19 -8.23 -22.82
N LEU A 109 1.30 -8.96 -22.68
CA LEU A 109 2.45 -8.83 -23.59
C LEU A 109 2.17 -9.42 -24.98
N GLU A 110 1.38 -10.49 -25.05
CA GLU A 110 0.95 -11.10 -26.31
C GLU A 110 0.05 -10.15 -27.11
N GLU A 111 -0.92 -9.50 -26.44
CA GLU A 111 -1.83 -8.52 -27.08
C GLU A 111 -1.06 -7.31 -27.63
N GLU A 112 -0.13 -6.75 -26.85
CA GLU A 112 0.67 -5.59 -27.26
C GLU A 112 1.64 -5.91 -28.42
N PHE A 113 2.25 -7.11 -28.42
CA PHE A 113 3.09 -7.55 -29.53
C PHE A 113 2.31 -7.61 -30.84
N GLU A 114 1.09 -8.13 -30.79
CA GLU A 114 0.25 -8.21 -31.98
C GLU A 114 -0.21 -6.81 -32.41
N GLU A 115 -0.57 -5.91 -31.50
CA GLU A 115 -0.92 -4.51 -31.84
C GLU A 115 0.23 -3.79 -32.57
N LEU A 116 1.44 -3.80 -32.01
CA LEU A 116 2.62 -3.17 -32.63
C LEU A 116 2.91 -3.77 -34.01
N ARG A 117 2.78 -5.10 -34.14
CA ARG A 117 2.96 -5.80 -35.41
C ARG A 117 1.92 -5.39 -36.45
N HIS A 118 0.67 -5.17 -36.05
CA HIS A 118 -0.39 -4.69 -36.95
C HIS A 118 -0.14 -3.23 -37.39
N GLU A 119 0.47 -2.42 -36.53
CA GLU A 119 0.91 -1.05 -36.84
C GLU A 119 2.21 -0.99 -37.66
N GLY A 120 2.81 -2.15 -37.98
CA GLY A 120 4.04 -2.24 -38.78
C GLY A 120 5.32 -1.98 -37.98
N THR A 121 5.23 -1.91 -36.65
CA THR A 121 6.37 -1.72 -35.75
C THR A 121 6.70 -3.05 -35.09
N VAL A 122 7.96 -3.48 -35.17
CA VAL A 122 8.40 -4.73 -34.51
C VAL A 122 9.35 -4.40 -33.38
N ASP A 123 8.90 -4.61 -32.15
CA ASP A 123 9.78 -4.59 -31.00
C ASP A 123 10.53 -5.93 -30.92
N PHE A 124 11.82 -5.90 -31.29
CA PHE A 124 12.69 -7.08 -31.28
C PHE A 124 12.95 -7.64 -29.87
N ARG A 125 12.86 -6.82 -28.81
CA ARG A 125 13.00 -7.25 -27.42
C ARG A 125 11.78 -8.09 -27.02
N LEU A 126 10.58 -7.60 -27.33
CA LEU A 126 9.32 -8.31 -27.09
C LEU A 126 9.20 -9.60 -27.91
N ALA A 127 9.57 -9.54 -29.19
CA ALA A 127 9.62 -10.70 -30.08
C ALA A 127 10.60 -11.77 -29.60
N GLY A 128 11.73 -11.35 -29.01
CA GLY A 128 12.73 -12.25 -28.44
C GLY A 128 12.23 -12.94 -27.17
N LEU A 129 11.55 -12.21 -26.29
CA LEU A 129 10.92 -12.77 -25.10
C LEU A 129 9.84 -13.79 -25.47
N LEU A 130 8.84 -13.42 -26.27
CA LEU A 130 7.71 -14.31 -26.59
C LEU A 130 8.06 -15.60 -27.36
N ARG A 131 9.29 -15.73 -27.88
CA ARG A 131 9.78 -16.90 -28.64
C ARG A 131 10.60 -17.90 -27.83
N GLN A 132 10.97 -17.57 -26.59
CA GLN A 132 11.78 -18.46 -25.74
C GLN A 132 10.93 -19.60 -25.17
N GLU A 133 11.56 -20.75 -24.92
CA GLU A 133 10.91 -21.88 -24.25
C GLU A 133 10.57 -21.52 -22.79
N GLU A 134 9.43 -22.01 -22.31
CA GLU A 134 8.97 -21.74 -20.94
C GLU A 134 9.99 -22.23 -19.90
N SER A 135 10.68 -21.27 -19.29
CA SER A 135 11.56 -21.50 -18.15
C SER A 135 11.21 -20.53 -17.01
N PRO A 136 11.62 -20.81 -15.76
CA PRO A 136 11.41 -19.90 -14.63
C PRO A 136 12.08 -18.54 -14.81
N GLU A 137 13.27 -18.51 -15.44
CA GLU A 137 14.00 -17.28 -15.75
C GLU A 137 13.27 -16.49 -16.84
N HIS A 138 12.82 -17.17 -17.90
CA HIS A 138 12.02 -16.56 -18.96
C HIS A 138 10.68 -15.98 -18.46
N SER A 139 10.00 -16.70 -17.55
CA SER A 139 8.76 -16.23 -16.91
C SER A 139 8.99 -14.98 -16.07
N ARG A 140 10.15 -14.89 -15.41
CA ARG A 140 10.56 -13.70 -14.66
C ARG A 140 10.79 -12.53 -15.60
N ASP A 141 11.54 -12.71 -16.68
CA ASP A 141 11.83 -11.65 -17.65
C ASP A 141 10.54 -11.11 -18.31
N LEU A 142 9.59 -11.98 -18.63
CA LEU A 142 8.26 -11.57 -19.10
C LEU A 142 7.52 -10.73 -18.04
N CYS A 143 7.46 -11.17 -16.79
CA CYS A 143 6.82 -10.39 -15.74
C CYS A 143 7.48 -9.01 -15.56
N MET A 144 8.81 -8.95 -15.61
CA MET A 144 9.56 -7.71 -15.45
C MET A 144 9.28 -6.72 -16.59
N GLU A 145 9.25 -7.21 -17.83
CA GLU A 145 8.94 -6.37 -18.99
C GLU A 145 7.48 -5.88 -18.96
N ALA A 146 6.53 -6.76 -18.59
CA ALA A 146 5.14 -6.37 -18.41
C ALA A 146 5.00 -5.25 -17.38
N ILE A 147 5.67 -5.38 -16.22
CA ILE A 147 5.63 -4.37 -15.17
C ILE A 147 6.26 -3.05 -15.62
N ARG A 148 7.37 -3.10 -16.37
CA ARG A 148 8.03 -1.90 -16.90
C ARG A 148 7.10 -1.09 -17.80
N ARG A 149 6.36 -1.74 -18.70
CA ARG A 149 5.43 -1.05 -19.60
C ARG A 149 4.20 -0.53 -18.87
N GLU A 150 3.67 -1.37 -18.00
CA GLU A 150 2.60 -1.01 -17.09
C GLU A 150 2.91 0.20 -16.21
N ARG A 151 4.19 0.43 -15.88
CA ARG A 151 4.67 1.62 -15.18
C ARG A 151 4.51 2.87 -16.05
N GLU A 152 4.95 2.82 -17.30
CA GLU A 152 4.89 3.94 -18.24
C GLU A 152 3.44 4.32 -18.56
N GLU A 153 2.57 3.35 -18.85
CA GLU A 153 1.15 3.58 -19.11
C GLU A 153 0.43 4.21 -17.91
N ARG A 154 0.72 3.69 -16.70
CA ARG A 154 0.06 4.16 -15.48
C ARG A 154 0.66 5.45 -14.95
N PHE A 155 1.85 5.85 -15.37
CA PHE A 155 2.44 7.11 -14.94
C PHE A 155 1.55 8.31 -15.30
N GLU A 156 1.01 8.33 -16.52
CA GLU A 156 0.07 9.38 -16.95
C GLU A 156 -1.26 9.33 -16.17
N SER A 157 -1.72 8.13 -15.84
CA SER A 157 -2.87 7.93 -14.93
C SER A 157 -2.63 8.55 -13.55
N VAL A 158 -1.44 8.35 -12.97
CA VAL A 158 -1.05 8.92 -11.67
C VAL A 158 -1.00 10.45 -11.70
N ARG A 159 -0.52 11.05 -12.79
CA ARG A 159 -0.46 12.52 -12.93
C ARG A 159 -1.83 13.17 -12.92
N THR A 160 -2.86 12.47 -13.39
CA THR A 160 -4.23 12.98 -13.51
C THR A 160 -5.12 12.65 -12.32
N LEU A 161 -4.60 11.93 -11.31
CA LEU A 161 -5.35 11.59 -10.10
C LEU A 161 -5.73 12.84 -9.29
N ASP A 162 -7.03 13.03 -9.09
CA ASP A 162 -7.63 14.07 -8.25
C ASP A 162 -7.79 13.59 -6.80
N THR A 163 -7.43 14.44 -5.85
CA THR A 163 -7.44 14.17 -4.40
C THR A 163 -8.57 14.88 -3.66
N ARG A 164 -9.42 15.64 -4.35
CA ARG A 164 -10.52 16.42 -3.73
C ARG A 164 -11.56 15.58 -2.98
N ALA A 165 -11.74 14.32 -3.35
CA ALA A 165 -12.70 13.43 -2.69
C ALA A 165 -12.15 12.83 -1.38
N LEU A 166 -10.88 13.05 -1.06
CA LEU A 166 -10.19 12.49 0.09
C LEU A 166 -10.23 13.46 1.29
N ASP A 167 -10.13 12.92 2.51
CA ASP A 167 -9.88 13.76 3.68
C ASP A 167 -8.48 14.39 3.66
N ALA A 168 -8.24 15.36 4.54
CA ALA A 168 -6.98 16.12 4.54
C ALA A 168 -5.74 15.23 4.74
N HIS A 169 -5.82 14.19 5.56
CA HIS A 169 -4.68 13.29 5.79
C HIS A 169 -4.47 12.34 4.61
N GLN A 170 -5.56 11.79 4.06
CA GLN A 170 -5.51 10.94 2.89
C GLN A 170 -4.96 11.68 1.68
N ALA A 171 -5.45 12.90 1.43
CA ALA A 171 -4.97 13.75 0.36
C ALA A 171 -3.47 14.05 0.50
N PHE A 172 -3.00 14.35 1.71
CA PHE A 172 -1.58 14.62 1.95
C PHE A 172 -0.69 13.43 1.58
N ILE A 173 -1.07 12.21 2.01
CA ILE A 173 -0.31 10.99 1.70
C ILE A 173 -0.32 10.70 0.20
N VAL A 174 -1.47 10.87 -0.46
CA VAL A 174 -1.60 10.63 -1.91
C VAL A 174 -0.79 11.63 -2.71
N GLU A 175 -0.81 12.91 -2.35
CA GLU A 175 0.04 13.92 -3.01
C GLU A 175 1.53 13.67 -2.76
N SER A 176 1.90 13.25 -1.55
CA SER A 176 3.29 12.83 -1.25
C SER A 176 3.72 11.63 -2.10
N ALA A 177 2.83 10.65 -2.29
CA ALA A 177 3.06 9.50 -3.16
C ALA A 177 3.17 9.89 -4.63
N LYS A 178 2.33 10.80 -5.12
CA LYS A 178 2.43 11.37 -6.48
C LYS A 178 3.77 12.09 -6.67
N ALA A 179 4.18 12.92 -5.72
CA ALA A 179 5.45 13.64 -5.76
C ALA A 179 6.64 12.66 -5.75
N PHE A 180 6.57 11.59 -4.95
CA PHE A 180 7.53 10.49 -4.98
C PHE A 180 7.64 9.87 -6.36
N VAL A 181 6.52 9.44 -6.96
CA VAL A 181 6.50 8.82 -8.30
C VAL A 181 7.09 9.75 -9.36
N ILE A 182 6.68 11.03 -9.38
CA ILE A 182 7.19 12.00 -10.35
C ILE A 182 8.70 12.19 -10.24
N ARG A 183 9.24 12.19 -9.02
CA ARG A 183 10.68 12.34 -8.79
C ARG A 183 11.45 11.08 -9.20
N GLU A 184 11.01 9.90 -8.78
CA GLU A 184 11.71 8.63 -9.05
C GLU A 184 11.62 8.22 -10.52
N MET A 185 10.55 8.60 -11.24
CA MET A 185 10.41 8.33 -12.67
C MET A 185 11.49 9.01 -13.54
N ALA A 186 12.16 10.06 -13.04
CA ALA A 186 13.29 10.69 -13.73
C ALA A 186 14.52 9.77 -13.83
N ALA A 187 14.62 8.78 -12.94
CA ALA A 187 15.67 7.76 -12.91
C ALA A 187 15.06 6.39 -12.61
N ALA A 188 14.04 6.01 -13.38
CA ALA A 188 13.25 4.82 -13.09
C ALA A 188 14.12 3.55 -13.06
N PRO A 189 14.01 2.71 -12.02
CA PRO A 189 14.80 1.49 -11.88
C PRO A 189 14.45 0.48 -12.97
N ASP A 190 15.44 -0.29 -13.45
CA ASP A 190 15.18 -1.36 -14.41
C ASP A 190 14.41 -2.54 -13.80
N ASP A 191 14.58 -2.76 -12.48
CA ASP A 191 13.90 -3.81 -11.73
C ASP A 191 12.59 -3.36 -11.07
N PHE A 192 11.76 -4.33 -10.68
CA PHE A 192 10.56 -4.12 -9.88
C PHE A 192 10.95 -3.64 -8.49
N ASP A 193 10.43 -2.48 -8.11
CA ASP A 193 10.74 -1.88 -6.82
C ASP A 193 9.52 -1.14 -6.23
N ILE A 194 9.72 -0.49 -5.10
CA ILE A 194 8.77 0.37 -4.40
C ILE A 194 8.02 1.31 -5.36
N LEU A 195 8.69 1.84 -6.39
CA LEU A 195 8.08 2.70 -7.40
C LEU A 195 6.86 2.05 -8.07
N ASP A 196 6.99 0.81 -8.52
CA ASP A 196 5.91 0.08 -9.19
C ASP A 196 4.73 -0.16 -8.25
N LEU A 197 5.03 -0.52 -7.00
CA LEU A 197 4.00 -0.72 -5.97
C LEU A 197 3.22 0.58 -5.72
N VAL A 198 3.90 1.72 -5.60
CA VAL A 198 3.26 3.02 -5.39
C VAL A 198 2.39 3.39 -6.60
N ILE A 199 2.89 3.23 -7.83
CA ILE A 199 2.12 3.49 -9.05
C ILE A 199 0.87 2.61 -9.11
N ARG A 200 0.99 1.32 -8.79
CA ARG A 200 -0.14 0.39 -8.74
C ARG A 200 -1.19 0.79 -7.72
N LEU A 201 -0.78 1.18 -6.52
CA LEU A 201 -1.70 1.62 -5.48
C LEU A 201 -2.41 2.93 -5.87
N LEU A 202 -1.70 3.87 -6.51
CA LEU A 202 -2.30 5.12 -7.00
C LEU A 202 -3.30 4.89 -8.14
N ASP A 203 -2.98 4.00 -9.10
CA ASP A 203 -3.92 3.64 -10.18
C ASP A 203 -5.13 2.88 -9.62
N LEU A 204 -4.93 1.98 -8.66
CA LEU A 204 -6.02 1.32 -7.95
C LEU A 204 -6.91 2.32 -7.20
N LEU A 205 -6.31 3.29 -6.51
CA LEU A 205 -7.05 4.36 -5.84
C LEU A 205 -7.91 5.13 -6.85
N ARG A 206 -7.33 5.51 -7.99
CA ARG A 206 -8.07 6.18 -9.07
C ARG A 206 -9.29 5.38 -9.50
N MET A 207 -9.12 4.08 -9.77
CA MET A 207 -10.21 3.20 -10.17
C MET A 207 -11.31 3.13 -9.09
N VAL A 208 -10.93 2.98 -7.83
CA VAL A 208 -11.86 2.93 -6.69
C VAL A 208 -12.63 4.24 -6.56
N LEU A 209 -11.96 5.40 -6.65
CA LEU A 209 -12.63 6.71 -6.59
C LEU A 209 -13.63 6.91 -7.74
N ILE A 210 -13.28 6.46 -8.96
CA ILE A 210 -14.19 6.51 -10.11
C ILE A 210 -15.41 5.62 -9.88
N LEU A 211 -15.22 4.43 -9.33
CA LEU A 211 -16.30 3.49 -9.03
C LEU A 211 -17.22 4.03 -7.93
N GLU A 212 -16.66 4.54 -6.84
CA GLU A 212 -17.42 5.16 -5.74
C GLU A 212 -18.22 6.38 -6.24
N ALA A 213 -17.63 7.24 -7.05
CA ALA A 213 -18.31 8.40 -7.64
C ALA A 213 -19.47 8.02 -8.58
N ARG A 214 -19.40 6.85 -9.21
CA ARG A 214 -20.45 6.33 -10.12
C ARG A 214 -21.51 5.49 -9.40
N SER A 215 -21.29 5.16 -8.14
CA SER A 215 -22.18 4.27 -7.38
C SER A 215 -23.30 5.03 -6.71
N LYS A 216 -24.43 4.34 -6.53
CA LYS A 216 -25.55 4.92 -5.79
C LYS A 216 -25.19 5.01 -4.30
N PRO A 217 -25.72 6.02 -3.58
CA PRO A 217 -25.55 6.09 -2.13
C PRO A 217 -26.02 4.78 -1.48
N GLY A 218 -25.10 4.08 -0.80
CA GLY A 218 -25.38 2.80 -0.12
C GLY A 218 -24.97 1.53 -0.90
N GLU A 219 -24.58 1.63 -2.17
CA GLU A 219 -23.94 0.54 -2.91
C GLU A 219 -22.42 0.75 -2.89
N SER A 220 -21.67 -0.17 -2.26
CA SER A 220 -20.22 -0.22 -2.44
C SER A 220 -19.94 -1.14 -3.63
N PRO A 221 -19.47 -0.60 -4.78
CA PRO A 221 -19.21 -1.38 -5.98
C PRO A 221 -17.92 -2.22 -5.86
N VAL A 222 -17.16 -1.99 -4.78
CA VAL A 222 -15.86 -2.60 -4.55
C VAL A 222 -16.01 -3.68 -3.48
N SER A 223 -15.28 -4.79 -3.63
CA SER A 223 -15.19 -5.81 -2.57
C SER A 223 -14.85 -5.15 -1.23
N ALA A 224 -15.42 -5.65 -0.12
CA ALA A 224 -15.08 -5.19 1.23
C ALA A 224 -13.55 -5.21 1.52
N ASP A 225 -12.80 -5.95 0.69
CA ASP A 225 -11.35 -6.04 0.80
C ASP A 225 -10.57 -4.86 0.22
N VAL A 226 -11.17 -4.06 -0.66
CA VAL A 226 -10.51 -2.94 -1.34
C VAL A 226 -11.29 -1.66 -1.03
N SER A 227 -10.67 -0.76 -0.28
CA SER A 227 -11.24 0.55 0.09
C SER A 227 -10.19 1.66 -0.02
N VAL A 228 -10.65 2.90 -0.17
CA VAL A 228 -9.79 4.11 -0.18
C VAL A 228 -8.86 4.12 1.04
N GLU A 229 -9.41 3.91 2.23
CA GLU A 229 -8.65 3.87 3.50
C GLU A 229 -7.51 2.84 3.45
N ARG A 230 -7.78 1.61 2.96
CA ARG A 230 -6.76 0.55 2.88
C ARG A 230 -5.66 0.88 1.87
N ILE A 231 -6.02 1.46 0.72
CA ILE A 231 -5.06 1.81 -0.32
C ILE A 231 -4.13 2.94 0.17
N VAL A 232 -4.70 3.96 0.79
CA VAL A 232 -3.93 5.07 1.38
C VAL A 232 -3.03 4.60 2.52
N LEU A 233 -3.51 3.68 3.37
CA LEU A 233 -2.67 3.05 4.39
C LEU A 233 -1.51 2.25 3.78
N GLY A 234 -1.75 1.57 2.65
CA GLY A 234 -0.72 0.89 1.88
C GLY A 234 0.34 1.86 1.35
N LEU A 235 -0.08 3.00 0.78
CA LEU A 235 0.82 4.07 0.33
C LEU A 235 1.65 4.61 1.50
N GLY A 236 1.01 4.94 2.62
CA GLY A 236 1.69 5.44 3.81
C GLY A 236 2.68 4.42 4.39
N ASN A 237 2.32 3.14 4.42
CA ASN A 237 3.23 2.08 4.87
C ASN A 237 4.47 1.99 3.98
N VAL A 238 4.29 2.04 2.66
CA VAL A 238 5.42 1.98 1.72
C VAL A 238 6.36 3.18 1.89
N LEU A 239 5.82 4.38 2.07
CA LEU A 239 6.60 5.61 2.16
C LEU A 239 7.24 5.85 3.54
N TYR A 240 6.57 5.47 4.63
CA TYR A 240 6.92 5.94 5.98
C TYR A 240 7.24 4.82 6.98
N LYS A 241 7.13 3.53 6.62
CA LYS A 241 7.41 2.41 7.56
C LYS A 241 8.80 2.47 8.19
N HIS A 242 9.82 2.86 7.40
CA HIS A 242 11.20 2.91 7.86
C HIS A 242 11.38 4.07 8.86
N GLU A 243 10.81 5.23 8.55
CA GLU A 243 10.82 6.40 9.43
C GLU A 243 10.14 6.09 10.79
N LEU A 244 9.07 5.30 10.75
CA LEU A 244 8.31 4.90 11.93
C LEU A 244 8.86 3.65 12.63
N GLY A 245 9.93 3.03 12.13
CA GLY A 245 10.48 1.79 12.71
C GLY A 245 9.50 0.62 12.73
N LEU A 246 8.64 0.50 11.70
CA LEU A 246 7.62 -0.56 11.57
C LEU A 246 8.12 -1.78 10.79
N GLU A 247 9.41 -1.87 10.50
CA GLU A 247 9.98 -3.00 9.79
C GLU A 247 9.86 -4.26 10.65
N ALA A 248 9.31 -5.32 10.08
CA ALA A 248 9.31 -6.62 10.73
C ALA A 248 10.77 -7.06 10.92
N VAL A 249 11.15 -7.41 12.15
CA VAL A 249 12.41 -8.10 12.42
C VAL A 249 12.42 -9.35 11.53
N SER A 250 13.31 -9.36 10.55
CA SER A 250 13.45 -10.41 9.54
C SER A 250 14.03 -11.68 10.16
#